data_AF-A0A968YK30-F1
#
_entry.id   AF-A0A968YK30-F1
#
_cell.length_a   1.000
_cell.length_b   1.000
_cell.length_c   1.000
_cell.angle_alpha   90.00
_cell.angle_beta   90.00
_cell.angle_gamma   90.00
#
_symmetry.space_group_name_H-M   'P 1'
#
loop_
_entity.id
_entity.type
_entity.pdbx_description
1 polymer ?
#
loop_
_entity_poly.entity_id
_entity_poly.type
_entity_poly.pdbx_seq_one_letter_code
_entity_poly.pdbx_strand_id
1 'polypeptide(L)' 'MTRINITVPEDLLEEFKKYCDSQVRTVSSQIQFFMKQAVESSQQQKGDENS' A
#
# COMPACT_ATOMS: atom_id res chain seq x y z
N MET A 1 0.94 14.82 -10.48
CA MET A 1 1.55 13.69 -9.75
C MET A 1 2.45 14.28 -8.68
N THR A 2 2.23 13.97 -7.40
CA THR A 2 2.99 14.55 -6.28
C THR A 2 4.03 13.54 -5.81
N ARG A 3 5.28 13.97 -5.60
CA ARG A 3 6.34 13.12 -5.07
C ARG A 3 6.33 13.18 -3.54
N ILE A 4 6.28 12.01 -2.91
CA ILE A 4 6.31 11.86 -1.45
C ILE A 4 7.56 11.05 -1.10
N ASN A 5 8.31 11.51 -0.10
CA ASN A 5 9.43 10.76 0.47
C ASN A 5 8.97 10.17 1.81
N ILE A 6 9.30 8.91 2.05
CA ILE A 6 9.00 8.20 3.30
C ILE A 6 10.28 7.62 3.86
N THR A 7 10.36 7.53 5.18
CA THR A 7 11.43 6.83 5.88
C THR A 7 10.88 5.51 6.39
N VAL A 8 11.60 4.43 6.12
CA VAL A 8 11.25 3.07 6.56
C VAL A 8 12.52 2.38 7.08
N PRO A 9 12.39 1.44 8.04
CA PRO A 9 13.48 0.56 8.43
C PRO A 9 14.03 -0.22 7.22
N GLU A 10 15.34 -0.42 7.19
CA GLU A 10 16.04 -1.03 6.06
C GLU A 10 15.68 -2.52 5.89
N ASP A 11 15.66 -3.26 6.99
CA ASP A 11 15.24 -4.66 7.07
C ASP A 11 13.84 -4.87 6.51
N LEU A 12 12.89 -4.02 6.91
CA LEU A 12 11.52 -4.05 6.40
C LEU A 12 11.47 -3.74 4.89
N LEU A 13 12.27 -2.79 4.42
CA LEU A 13 12.32 -2.44 3.00
C LEU A 13 12.87 -3.59 2.15
N GLU A 14 13.87 -4.33 2.65
CA GLU A 14 14.42 -5.49 1.95
C GLU A 14 13.41 -6.62 1.82
N GLU A 15 12.69 -6.96 2.90
CA GLU A 15 11.61 -7.94 2.87
C GLU A 15 10.50 -7.51 1.90
N PHE A 16 10.13 -6.23 1.95
CA PHE A 16 9.11 -5.69 1.06
C PHE A 16 9.52 -5.74 -0.42
N LYS A 17 10.79 -5.49 -0.75
CA LYS A 17 11.30 -5.63 -2.12
C LYS A 17 11.15 -7.07 -2.62
N LYS A 18 11.53 -8.07 -1.83
CA LYS A 18 11.37 -9.50 -2.19
C LYS A 18 9.91 -9.84 -2.44
N TYR A 19 8.99 -9.31 -1.61
CA TYR A 19 7.56 -9.45 -1.83
C TYR A 19 7.13 -8.81 -3.16
N CYS A 20 7.56 -7.58 -3.46
CA CYS A 20 7.22 -6.90 -4.71
C CYS A 20 7.71 -7.67 -5.95
N ASP A 21 8.92 -8.23 -5.89
CA ASP A 21 9.49 -9.05 -6.96
C ASP A 21 8.63 -10.29 -7.23
N SER A 22 8.13 -10.95 -6.18
CA SER A 22 7.21 -12.08 -6.30
C SER A 22 5.87 -11.71 -6.98
N GLN A 23 5.47 -10.45 -6.89
CA GLN A 23 4.25 -9.91 -7.51
C GLN A 23 4.50 -9.31 -8.90
N VAL A 24 5.74 -9.34 -9.40
CA VAL A 24 6.18 -8.71 -10.66
C VAL A 24 5.81 -7.21 -10.68
N ARG A 25 5.97 -6.54 -9.53
CA ARG A 25 5.62 -5.12 -9.35
C ARG A 25 6.77 -4.34 -8.75
N THR A 26 6.85 -3.06 -9.08
CA THR A 26 7.77 -2.15 -8.39
C THR A 26 7.24 -1.83 -6.99
N VAL A 27 8.16 -1.48 -6.08
CA VAL A 27 7.83 -0.99 -4.73
C VAL A 27 6.79 0.13 -4.77
N SER A 28 6.95 1.11 -5.66
CA SER A 28 6.02 2.24 -5.79
C SER A 28 4.62 1.81 -6.28
N SER A 29 4.55 0.87 -7.23
CA SER A 29 3.28 0.34 -7.72
C SER A 29 2.56 -0.45 -6.64
N GLN A 30 3.30 -1.25 -5.86
CA GLN A 30 2.73 -2.04 -4.77
C GLN A 30 2.21 -1.17 -3.63
N ILE A 31 2.97 -0.13 -3.24
CA ILE A 31 2.51 0.85 -2.25
C ILE A 31 1.22 1.53 -2.74
N GLN A 32 1.17 1.96 -4.01
CA GLN A 32 -0.03 2.58 -4.56
C GLN A 32 -1.24 1.64 -4.55
N PHE A 33 -1.03 0.36 -4.86
CA PHE A 33 -2.08 -0.66 -4.81
C PHE A 33 -2.64 -0.81 -3.38
N PHE A 34 -1.77 -0.95 -2.39
CA PHE A 34 -2.20 -1.06 -0.98
C PHE A 34 -2.88 0.19 -0.46
N MET A 35 -2.41 1.39 -0.85
CA MET A 35 -3.06 2.64 -0.47
C MET A 35 -4.50 2.69 -1.00
N LYS A 36 -4.75 2.27 -2.25
CA LYS A 36 -6.10 2.21 -2.81
C LYS A 36 -6.98 1.21 -2.06
N GLN A 37 -6.48 0.00 -1.83
CA GLN A 37 -7.21 -1.04 -1.13
C GLN A 37 -7.59 -0.62 0.30
N ALA A 38 -6.68 0.04 1.02
CA ALA A 38 -6.94 0.54 2.36
C ALA A 38 -8.02 1.64 2.39
N VAL A 39 -8.01 2.55 1.40
CA VAL A 39 -9.02 3.61 1.27
C VAL A 39 -10.39 3.01 0.94
N GLU A 40 -10.46 2.09 -0.03
CA GLU A 40 -11.70 1.42 -0.43
C GLU A 40 -12.32 0.62 0.73
N SER A 41 -11.48 -0.13 1.46
CA SER A 41 -11.91 -0.92 2.62
C SER A 41 -12.43 -0.04 3.77
N SER A 42 -11.81 1.13 3.98
CA SER A 42 -12.26 2.10 5.00
C SER A 42 -13.59 2.77 4.65
N GLN A 43 -13.90 2.89 3.35
CA GLN A 43 -15.17 3.46 2.89
C GLN A 43 -16.31 2.45 2.99
N GLN A 44 -16.06 1.17 2.73
CA GLN A 44 -17.07 0.12 2.89
C GLN A 44 -17.50 -0.05 4.37
N GLN A 45 -16.56 0.01 5.33
CA GLN A 45 -16.90 -0.10 6.75
C GLN A 45 -17.75 1.07 7.28
N LYS A 46 -17.69 2.26 6.66
CA LYS A 46 -18.53 3.41 7.03
C LYS A 46 -19.96 3.36 6.45
N GLY A 47 -20.22 2.47 5.49
CA GLY A 47 -21.55 2.31 4.87
C GLY A 47 -22.52 1.46 5.69
N ASP A 48 -22.00 0.56 6.54
CA ASP A 48 -22.80 -0.41 7.31
C ASP A 48 -23.22 0.09 8.71
N GLU A 49 -22.72 1.23 9.18
CA GLU A 49 -23.14 1.81 10.47
C GLU A 49 -24.38 2.72 10.38
N ASN A 50 -25.01 2.83 9.20
CA ASN A 50 -26.14 3.73 8.99
C ASN A 50 -27.32 3.11 8.19
N SER A 51 -27.43 1.78 8.16
CA SER A 51 -28.56 1.04 7.56
C SER A 51 -29.34 0.25 8.61
#